data_AF-A0A350AK30-F1
#
_entry.id   AF-A0A350AK30-F1
#
_cell.length_a   1.000
_cell.length_b   1.000
_cell.length_c   1.000
_cell.angle_alpha   90.00
_cell.angle_beta   90.00
_cell.angle_gamma   90.00
#
_symmetry.space_group_name_H-M   'P 1'
#
loop_
_entity.id
_entity.type
_entity.pdbx_description
1 polymer ?
#
loop_
_entity_poly.entity_id
_entity_poly.type
_entity_poly.pdbx_seq_one_letter_code
_entity_poly.pdbx_strand_id
1 'polypeptide(L)'
;MGEIRIYTSDVRTFKQTEQEFIATVAGIVALALQKTELRRKLDSATKKDQTSTSNGQNAGLSLIPANFSHPSEEEFARLLDFYRIEWLYEPRSFPLSWQGDKVTEMFTPDFYLPELDIYIELTTIKQSLITEKNRKVRRLKELFPDINIRLLNKSDYTKILAKYGYGPSAGTKTEGINQVLFSQTQIQRRVRSLAKTISNDYAGQRLVLVGILKGVVCFMADLMQHISLPVNVEFMAISYYSNESETAVKITKDIDISISGQNVLMVEDIVDTGMTLNYILNHLAAHNPSSLRVCALLDKKARRLVNVPLDYTGFEVPDEFVVGYGLDYRGEYRNLPFIGILRTESEQIKTA
;
A
#
# COMPACT_ATOMS: atom_id res chain seq x y z
N MET A 1 2.59 31.97 -18.30
CA MET A 1 4.02 31.97 -18.69
C MET A 1 4.84 31.95 -17.42
N GLY A 2 5.57 30.87 -17.17
CA GLY A 2 6.52 30.74 -16.07
C GLY A 2 7.90 30.46 -16.63
N GLU A 3 8.92 30.63 -15.81
CA GLU A 3 10.32 30.38 -16.14
C GLU A 3 10.82 29.17 -15.34
N ILE A 4 11.56 28.26 -15.99
CA ILE A 4 12.30 27.20 -15.30
C ILE A 4 13.78 27.58 -15.31
N ARG A 5 14.35 27.78 -14.11
CA ARG A 5 15.79 28.01 -13.92
C ARG A 5 16.44 26.70 -13.48
N ILE A 6 17.56 26.37 -14.13
CA ILE A 6 18.36 25.18 -13.81
C ILE A 6 19.70 25.63 -13.28
N TYR A 7 20.06 25.15 -12.10
CA TYR A 7 21.34 25.43 -11.45
C TYR A 7 22.22 24.18 -11.52
N THR A 8 23.48 24.37 -11.89
CA THR A 8 24.49 23.31 -11.97
C THR A 8 25.66 23.67 -11.07
N SER A 9 26.30 22.66 -10.47
CA SER A 9 27.50 22.82 -9.62
C SER A 9 28.69 23.39 -10.39
N ASP A 10 28.75 23.09 -11.70
CA ASP A 10 29.84 23.46 -12.60
C ASP A 10 29.30 24.18 -13.84
N VAL A 11 30.12 25.06 -14.43
CA VAL A 11 29.77 25.77 -15.66
C VAL A 11 29.77 24.79 -16.82
N ARG A 12 28.59 24.50 -17.36
CA ARG A 12 28.38 23.58 -18.50
C ARG A 12 27.45 24.19 -19.53
N THR A 13 27.74 23.94 -20.81
CA THR A 13 26.84 24.22 -21.93
C THR A 13 25.93 23.02 -22.16
N PHE A 14 24.61 23.24 -22.15
CA PHE A 14 23.62 22.19 -22.41
C PHE A 14 23.60 21.81 -23.88
N LYS A 15 23.58 20.50 -24.17
CA LYS A 15 23.38 19.98 -25.53
C LYS A 15 21.93 20.20 -25.97
N GLN A 16 21.70 20.24 -27.28
CA GLN A 16 20.35 20.47 -27.84
C GLN A 16 19.33 19.41 -27.38
N THR A 17 19.73 18.14 -27.28
CA THR A 17 18.89 17.05 -26.76
C THR A 17 18.51 17.24 -25.28
N GLU A 18 19.40 17.81 -24.47
CA GLU A 18 19.11 18.12 -23.07
C GLU A 18 18.14 19.31 -22.96
N GLN A 19 18.29 20.32 -23.83
CA GLN A 19 17.37 21.45 -23.91
C GLN A 19 15.97 21.00 -24.35
N GLU A 20 15.86 20.09 -25.32
CA GLU A 20 14.59 19.50 -25.76
C GLU A 20 13.93 18.68 -24.66
N PHE A 21 14.70 17.90 -23.90
CA PHE A 21 14.21 17.18 -22.74
C PHE A 21 13.66 18.14 -21.67
N ILE A 22 14.43 19.16 -21.32
CA ILE A 22 14.02 20.18 -20.33
C ILE A 22 12.76 20.92 -20.80
N ALA A 23 12.68 21.29 -22.08
CA ALA A 23 11.50 21.94 -22.66
C ALA A 23 10.27 21.03 -22.64
N THR A 24 10.46 19.72 -22.86
CA THR A 24 9.38 18.71 -22.77
C THR A 24 8.87 18.60 -21.33
N VAL A 25 9.77 18.50 -20.35
CA VAL A 25 9.41 18.50 -18.93
C VAL A 25 8.69 19.80 -18.55
N ALA A 26 9.17 20.94 -19.04
CA ALA A 26 8.53 22.24 -18.83
C ALA A 26 7.10 22.28 -19.40
N GLY A 27 6.88 21.72 -20.60
CA GLY A 27 5.57 21.61 -21.22
C GLY A 27 4.60 20.74 -20.41
N ILE A 28 5.07 19.60 -19.91
CA ILE A 28 4.27 18.70 -19.06
C ILE A 28 3.89 19.40 -17.74
N VAL A 29 4.84 20.09 -17.09
CA VAL A 29 4.59 20.83 -15.85
C VAL A 29 3.63 22.00 -16.10
N ALA A 30 3.78 22.72 -17.21
CA ALA A 30 2.88 23.80 -17.60
C ALA A 30 1.44 23.29 -17.79
N LEU A 31 1.25 22.16 -18.49
CA LEU A 31 -0.05 21.52 -18.66
C LEU A 31 -0.65 21.08 -17.32
N ALA A 32 0.15 20.52 -16.42
CA ALA A 32 -0.29 20.14 -15.08
C ALA A 32 -0.75 21.36 -14.26
N LEU A 33 0.00 22.45 -14.29
CA LEU A 33 -0.34 23.70 -13.60
C LEU A 33 -1.58 24.37 -14.21
N GLN A 34 -1.70 24.41 -15.54
CA GLN A 34 -2.88 24.95 -16.23
C GLN A 34 -4.14 24.15 -15.88
N LYS A 35 -4.03 22.82 -15.79
CA LYS A 35 -5.10 21.92 -15.34
C LYS A 35 -5.48 22.17 -13.87
N THR A 36 -4.50 22.56 -13.05
CA THR A 36 -4.71 22.92 -11.64
C THR A 36 -5.43 24.27 -11.51
N GLU A 37 -5.10 25.24 -12.35
CA GLU A 37 -5.77 26.54 -12.40
C GLU A 37 -7.18 26.45 -13.00
N LEU A 38 -7.38 25.58 -13.99
CA LEU A 38 -8.71 25.25 -14.51
C LEU A 38 -9.58 24.61 -13.43
N ARG A 39 -9.03 23.67 -12.64
CA ARG A 39 -9.68 23.10 -11.44
C ARG A 39 -10.08 24.18 -10.44
N ARG A 40 -9.17 25.11 -10.12
CA ARG A 40 -9.45 26.21 -9.18
C ARG A 40 -10.57 27.12 -9.67
N LYS A 41 -10.64 27.39 -10.98
CA LYS A 41 -11.73 28.14 -11.60
C LYS A 41 -13.04 27.35 -11.59
N LEU A 42 -12.98 26.05 -11.87
CA LEU A 42 -14.13 25.15 -11.81
C LEU A 42 -14.70 25.06 -10.38
N ASP A 43 -13.84 24.90 -9.37
CA ASP A 43 -14.19 24.88 -7.94
C ASP A 43 -14.75 26.22 -7.44
N SER A 44 -14.28 27.33 -8.00
CA SER A 44 -14.83 28.66 -7.73
C SER A 44 -16.19 28.91 -8.41
N ALA A 45 -16.44 28.24 -9.55
CA ALA A 45 -17.70 28.29 -10.26
C ALA A 45 -18.76 27.40 -9.58
N THR A 46 -18.40 26.20 -9.09
CA THR A 46 -19.29 25.33 -8.30
C THR A 46 -19.65 25.90 -6.93
N LYS A 47 -18.78 26.72 -6.32
CA LYS A 47 -19.12 27.42 -5.06
C LYS A 47 -20.16 28.54 -5.19
N LYS A 48 -20.45 29.04 -6.40
CA LYS A 48 -21.48 30.07 -6.60
C LYS A 48 -22.90 29.52 -6.77
N ASP A 49 -23.04 28.20 -6.94
CA ASP A 49 -24.32 27.56 -7.31
C ASP A 49 -24.87 26.58 -6.25
N GLN A 50 -24.30 26.52 -5.05
CA GLN A 50 -24.74 25.58 -4.01
C GLN A 50 -24.94 26.24 -2.64
N THR A 51 -25.99 27.04 -2.51
CA THR A 51 -26.83 27.04 -1.30
C THR A 51 -27.91 25.99 -1.48
N SER A 52 -27.57 24.71 -1.33
CA SER A 52 -28.41 23.64 -0.75
C SER A 52 -27.81 22.25 -1.02
N THR A 53 -27.79 21.46 0.05
CA THR A 53 -27.61 20.00 0.13
C THR A 53 -26.20 19.39 -0.02
N SER A 54 -25.87 18.66 1.05
CA SER A 54 -24.67 17.95 1.46
C SER A 54 -24.41 16.63 0.74
N ASN A 55 -23.16 16.37 0.35
CA ASN A 55 -22.32 15.28 0.88
C ASN A 55 -20.96 15.25 0.15
N GLY A 56 -19.89 15.52 0.89
CA GLY A 56 -18.53 15.50 0.40
C GLY A 56 -17.95 14.07 0.39
N GLN A 57 -17.58 13.59 -0.78
CA GLN A 57 -16.68 12.45 -0.95
C GLN A 57 -15.33 12.97 -1.46
N ASN A 58 -14.29 12.79 -0.66
CA ASN A 58 -12.90 12.93 -1.10
C ASN A 58 -12.56 11.76 -2.03
N ALA A 59 -12.68 11.99 -3.34
CA ALA A 59 -12.22 11.07 -4.36
C ALA A 59 -10.69 11.10 -4.43
N GLY A 60 -10.06 10.00 -4.00
CA GLY A 60 -8.70 9.66 -4.37
C GLY A 60 -8.54 9.63 -5.89
N LEU A 61 -7.32 9.88 -6.36
CA LEU A 61 -6.93 9.93 -7.76
C LEU A 61 -7.19 8.61 -8.50
N SER A 62 -8.41 8.38 -8.97
CA SER A 62 -8.74 7.39 -10.00
C SER A 62 -9.22 8.16 -11.23
N LEU A 63 -8.30 8.41 -12.17
CA LEU A 63 -8.68 8.84 -13.52
C LEU A 63 -9.18 7.61 -14.28
N ILE A 64 -10.40 7.18 -13.97
CA ILE A 64 -11.10 6.20 -14.83
C ILE A 64 -11.14 6.82 -16.24
N PRO A 65 -10.56 6.18 -17.27
CA PRO A 65 -10.68 6.68 -18.64
C PRO A 65 -12.18 6.78 -18.99
N ALA A 66 -12.56 7.85 -19.69
CA ALA A 66 -13.96 8.20 -19.89
C ALA A 66 -14.81 7.08 -20.54
N ASN A 67 -14.16 6.15 -21.24
CA ASN A 67 -14.72 4.86 -21.67
C ASN A 67 -13.60 3.82 -21.76
N PHE A 68 -13.81 2.64 -21.18
CA PHE A 68 -13.01 1.45 -21.51
C PHE A 68 -13.50 0.84 -22.83
N SER A 69 -12.59 0.23 -23.59
CA SER A 69 -12.91 -0.45 -24.85
C SER A 69 -13.72 -1.73 -24.63
N HIS A 70 -13.61 -2.36 -23.44
CA HIS A 70 -14.35 -3.58 -23.12
C HIS A 70 -14.76 -3.64 -21.62
N PRO A 71 -15.93 -4.21 -21.27
CA PRO A 71 -16.37 -4.34 -19.86
C PRO A 71 -15.39 -5.08 -18.94
N SER A 72 -14.58 -5.99 -19.48
CA SER A 72 -13.55 -6.73 -18.72
C SER A 72 -12.36 -5.86 -18.32
N GLU A 73 -12.05 -4.82 -19.10
CA GLU A 73 -11.02 -3.83 -18.74
C GLU A 73 -11.51 -2.98 -17.57
N GLU A 74 -12.77 -2.54 -17.61
CA GLU A 74 -13.38 -1.79 -16.52
C GLU A 74 -13.42 -2.62 -15.22
N GLU A 75 -13.84 -3.87 -15.29
CA GLU A 75 -13.86 -4.77 -14.13
C GLU A 75 -12.46 -5.00 -13.55
N PHE A 76 -11.45 -5.18 -14.41
CA PHE A 76 -10.07 -5.34 -13.97
C PHE A 76 -9.52 -4.05 -13.35
N ALA A 77 -9.79 -2.89 -13.94
CA ALA A 77 -9.41 -1.59 -13.39
C ALA A 77 -10.01 -1.35 -11.99
N ARG A 78 -11.31 -1.64 -11.81
CA ARG A 78 -11.97 -1.56 -10.49
C ARG A 78 -11.30 -2.47 -9.46
N LEU A 79 -10.81 -3.63 -9.88
CA LEU A 79 -10.11 -4.55 -9.00
C LEU A 79 -8.71 -4.04 -8.62
N LEU A 80 -7.97 -3.48 -9.57
CA LEU A 80 -6.69 -2.82 -9.31
C LEU A 80 -6.86 -1.66 -8.34
N ASP A 81 -7.88 -0.83 -8.56
CA ASP A 81 -8.25 0.28 -7.67
C ASP A 81 -8.62 -0.23 -6.26
N PHE A 82 -9.42 -1.30 -6.18
CA PHE A 82 -9.79 -1.91 -4.89
C PHE A 82 -8.56 -2.34 -4.10
N TYR A 83 -7.56 -2.93 -4.75
CA TYR A 83 -6.30 -3.34 -4.12
C TYR A 83 -5.26 -2.22 -4.01
N ARG A 84 -5.59 -1.00 -4.43
CA ARG A 84 -4.68 0.16 -4.52
C ARG A 84 -3.40 -0.15 -5.29
N ILE A 85 -3.53 -0.88 -6.38
CA ILE A 85 -2.43 -1.16 -7.30
C ILE A 85 -2.34 0.02 -8.27
N GLU A 86 -1.17 0.62 -8.42
CA GLU A 86 -0.98 1.66 -9.44
C GLU A 86 -1.05 1.05 -10.84
N TRP A 87 -1.76 1.71 -11.76
CA TRP A 87 -1.94 1.24 -13.12
C TRP A 87 -2.07 2.38 -14.13
N LEU A 88 -1.69 2.09 -15.38
CA LEU A 88 -1.86 2.97 -16.55
C LEU A 88 -2.68 2.22 -17.61
N TYR A 89 -3.70 2.88 -18.18
CA TYR A 89 -4.46 2.37 -19.33
C TYR A 89 -3.71 2.65 -20.63
N GLU A 90 -3.60 1.67 -21.51
CA GLU A 90 -2.99 1.82 -22.85
C GLU A 90 -1.70 2.67 -22.83
N PRO A 91 -0.72 2.31 -21.97
CA PRO A 91 0.40 3.19 -21.58
C PRO A 91 1.28 3.63 -22.75
N ARG A 92 1.43 2.75 -23.76
CA ARG A 92 2.14 3.01 -25.01
C ARG A 92 1.87 1.91 -26.03
N SER A 93 2.05 2.25 -27.30
CA SER A 93 1.95 1.31 -28.42
C SER A 93 3.32 0.88 -28.93
N PHE A 94 3.44 -0.37 -29.33
CA PHE A 94 4.65 -1.00 -29.85
C PHE A 94 4.52 -1.35 -31.32
N PRO A 95 5.47 -0.93 -32.19
CA PRO A 95 5.47 -1.36 -33.58
C PRO A 95 5.91 -2.82 -33.69
N LEU A 96 5.14 -3.63 -34.41
CA LEU A 96 5.39 -5.08 -34.60
C LEU A 96 5.81 -5.44 -36.02
N SER A 97 5.40 -4.65 -37.02
CA SER A 97 5.79 -4.84 -38.42
C SER A 97 5.88 -3.52 -39.17
N TRP A 98 6.71 -3.51 -40.22
CA TRP A 98 6.99 -2.37 -41.06
C TRP A 98 6.94 -2.77 -42.54
N GLN A 99 6.57 -1.82 -43.38
CA GLN A 99 6.74 -1.89 -44.83
C GLN A 99 7.52 -0.64 -45.28
N GLY A 100 8.81 -0.83 -45.57
CA GLY A 100 9.75 0.29 -45.68
C GLY A 100 9.84 1.03 -44.34
N ASP A 101 9.73 2.35 -44.38
CA ASP A 101 9.76 3.19 -43.17
C ASP A 101 8.40 3.32 -42.47
N LYS A 102 7.34 2.72 -43.02
CA LYS A 102 5.98 2.85 -42.48
C LYS A 102 5.63 1.66 -41.59
N VAL A 103 5.17 1.95 -40.37
CA VAL A 103 4.65 0.92 -39.47
C VAL A 103 3.31 0.39 -39.99
N THR A 104 3.18 -0.92 -40.12
CA THR A 104 1.99 -1.61 -40.63
C THR A 104 1.18 -2.31 -39.55
N GLU A 105 1.80 -2.63 -38.41
CA GLU A 105 1.11 -3.26 -37.28
C GLU A 105 1.65 -2.70 -35.96
N MET A 106 0.74 -2.29 -35.08
CA MET A 106 1.03 -1.86 -33.72
C MET A 106 0.34 -2.80 -32.72
N PHE A 107 0.88 -2.84 -31.51
CA PHE A 107 0.27 -3.51 -30.38
C PHE A 107 0.32 -2.60 -29.15
N THR A 108 -0.84 -2.34 -28.56
CA THR A 108 -0.99 -1.53 -27.35
C THR A 108 -1.48 -2.45 -26.25
N PRO A 109 -0.69 -2.72 -25.20
CA PRO A 109 -1.17 -3.48 -24.06
C PRO A 109 -2.30 -2.74 -23.34
N ASP A 110 -3.30 -3.46 -22.86
CA ASP A 110 -4.45 -2.88 -22.16
C ASP A 110 -4.03 -2.11 -20.88
N PHE A 111 -3.11 -2.67 -20.07
CA PHE A 111 -2.64 -2.06 -18.83
C PHE A 111 -1.13 -2.16 -18.64
N TYR A 112 -0.57 -1.26 -17.82
CA TYR A 112 0.75 -1.41 -17.21
C TYR A 112 0.69 -1.14 -15.71
N LEU A 113 1.32 -2.00 -14.92
CA LEU A 113 1.40 -1.88 -13.46
C LEU A 113 2.83 -1.47 -13.09
N PRO A 114 3.10 -0.17 -12.82
CA PRO A 114 4.47 0.31 -12.61
C PRO A 114 5.18 -0.35 -11.43
N GLU A 115 4.47 -0.67 -10.35
CA GLU A 115 5.07 -1.28 -9.16
C GLU A 115 5.63 -2.69 -9.43
N LEU A 116 5.04 -3.40 -10.39
CA LEU A 116 5.40 -4.77 -10.74
C LEU A 116 6.23 -4.85 -12.03
N ASP A 117 6.47 -3.70 -12.69
CA ASP A 117 7.07 -3.59 -14.02
C ASP A 117 6.51 -4.64 -15.00
N ILE A 118 5.19 -4.58 -15.21
CA ILE A 118 4.48 -5.57 -16.02
C ILE A 118 3.37 -4.94 -16.87
N TYR A 119 3.35 -5.31 -18.14
CA TYR A 119 2.27 -5.03 -19.07
C TYR A 119 1.26 -6.17 -19.03
N ILE A 120 -0.03 -5.83 -19.04
CA ILE A 120 -1.13 -6.79 -19.01
C ILE A 120 -1.96 -6.60 -20.28
N GLU A 121 -2.23 -7.72 -20.94
CA GLU A 121 -3.16 -7.82 -22.05
C GLU A 121 -4.32 -8.74 -21.62
N LEU A 122 -5.53 -8.21 -21.55
CA LEU A 122 -6.71 -8.99 -21.23
C LEU A 122 -7.14 -9.80 -22.46
N THR A 123 -7.46 -11.07 -22.26
CA THR A 123 -8.00 -11.93 -23.32
C THR A 123 -9.42 -12.39 -23.01
N THR A 124 -10.20 -12.57 -24.07
CA THR A 124 -11.55 -13.11 -24.00
C THR A 124 -11.53 -14.61 -24.29
N ILE A 125 -12.61 -15.31 -23.94
CA ILE A 125 -12.73 -16.77 -24.11
C ILE A 125 -12.81 -17.19 -25.60
N LYS A 126 -13.03 -16.26 -26.55
CA LYS A 126 -13.16 -16.60 -27.98
C LYS A 126 -11.80 -16.98 -28.59
N GLN A 127 -11.66 -18.26 -28.95
CA GLN A 127 -10.42 -18.91 -29.41
C GLN A 127 -9.75 -18.26 -30.64
N SER A 128 -10.52 -17.63 -31.54
CA SER A 128 -9.99 -16.90 -32.71
C SER A 128 -9.22 -15.63 -32.30
N LEU A 129 -9.76 -14.85 -31.36
CA LEU A 129 -9.13 -13.62 -30.85
C LEU A 129 -7.89 -13.93 -29.99
N ILE A 130 -7.88 -15.08 -29.32
CA ILE A 130 -6.72 -15.57 -28.55
C ILE A 130 -5.51 -15.84 -29.48
N THR A 131 -5.75 -16.45 -30.65
CA THR A 131 -4.67 -16.80 -31.60
C THR A 131 -3.95 -15.55 -32.12
N GLU A 132 -4.71 -14.52 -32.47
CA GLU A 132 -4.14 -13.25 -32.95
C GLU A 132 -3.38 -12.50 -31.84
N LYS A 133 -3.98 -12.39 -30.63
CA LYS A 133 -3.30 -11.76 -29.48
C LYS A 133 -2.02 -12.50 -29.11
N ASN A 134 -2.01 -13.83 -29.11
CA ASN A 134 -0.82 -14.64 -28.86
C ASN A 134 0.28 -14.39 -29.90
N ARG A 135 -0.07 -14.27 -31.19
CA ARG A 135 0.90 -13.93 -32.25
C ARG A 135 1.53 -12.56 -31.97
N LYS A 136 0.71 -11.56 -31.68
CA LYS A 136 1.18 -10.18 -31.40
C LYS A 136 2.09 -10.13 -30.17
N VAL A 137 1.71 -10.78 -29.07
CA VAL A 137 2.52 -10.83 -27.85
C VAL A 137 3.84 -11.58 -28.06
N ARG A 138 3.83 -12.69 -28.81
CA ARG A 138 5.07 -13.40 -29.17
C ARG A 138 6.00 -12.49 -29.99
N ARG A 139 5.44 -11.80 -30.99
CA ARG A 139 6.21 -10.87 -31.81
C ARG A 139 6.77 -9.71 -31.01
N LEU A 140 5.99 -9.18 -30.06
CA LEU A 140 6.45 -8.15 -29.14
C LEU A 140 7.65 -8.62 -28.32
N LYS A 141 7.61 -9.84 -27.77
CA LYS A 141 8.74 -10.41 -27.00
C LYS A 141 9.99 -10.65 -27.86
N GLU A 142 9.82 -10.99 -29.13
CA GLU A 142 10.95 -11.13 -30.07
C GLU A 142 11.63 -9.79 -30.36
N LEU A 143 10.85 -8.71 -30.48
CA LEU A 143 11.36 -7.36 -30.80
C LEU A 143 11.80 -6.56 -29.57
N PHE A 144 11.16 -6.81 -28.42
CA PHE A 144 11.36 -6.11 -27.16
C PHE A 144 11.51 -7.12 -26.00
N PRO A 145 12.65 -7.81 -25.90
CA PRO A 145 12.84 -8.91 -24.95
C PRO A 145 12.80 -8.48 -23.47
N ASP A 146 13.15 -7.22 -23.18
CA ASP A 146 13.15 -6.67 -21.81
C ASP A 146 11.73 -6.37 -21.30
N ILE A 147 10.71 -6.48 -22.15
CA ILE A 147 9.33 -6.17 -21.78
C ILE A 147 8.66 -7.38 -21.13
N ASN A 148 8.33 -7.23 -19.86
CA ASN A 148 7.52 -8.19 -19.13
C ASN A 148 6.03 -7.99 -19.45
N ILE A 149 5.50 -8.80 -20.37
CA ILE A 149 4.07 -8.81 -20.73
C ILE A 149 3.40 -10.13 -20.40
N ARG A 150 2.17 -10.06 -19.86
CA ARG A 150 1.31 -11.21 -19.58
C ARG A 150 -0.08 -11.07 -20.20
N LEU A 151 -0.51 -12.17 -20.83
CA LEU A 151 -1.88 -12.37 -21.26
C LEU A 151 -2.69 -12.90 -20.09
N LEU A 152 -3.89 -12.35 -19.90
CA LEU A 152 -4.67 -12.59 -18.72
C LEU A 152 -6.14 -12.80 -19.08
N ASN A 153 -6.71 -13.93 -18.67
CA ASN A 153 -8.12 -14.21 -18.88
C ASN A 153 -8.94 -13.72 -17.68
N LYS A 154 -10.22 -13.43 -17.91
CA LYS A 154 -11.15 -12.98 -16.86
C LYS A 154 -11.16 -13.87 -15.61
N SER A 155 -11.00 -15.19 -15.77
CA SER A 155 -10.94 -16.15 -14.66
C SER A 155 -9.60 -16.19 -13.90
N ASP A 156 -8.56 -15.53 -14.43
CA ASP A 156 -7.18 -15.72 -13.97
C ASP A 156 -6.55 -14.48 -13.33
N TYR A 157 -7.14 -13.27 -13.45
CA TYR A 157 -6.58 -12.12 -12.71
C TYR A 157 -6.63 -12.31 -11.21
N THR A 158 -7.68 -12.92 -10.66
CA THR A 158 -7.79 -13.16 -9.21
C THR A 158 -6.63 -14.00 -8.69
N LYS A 159 -6.27 -15.06 -9.42
CA LYS A 159 -5.12 -15.92 -9.10
C LYS A 159 -3.79 -15.18 -9.25
N ILE A 160 -3.66 -14.36 -10.29
CA ILE A 160 -2.44 -13.59 -10.56
C ILE A 160 -2.24 -12.51 -9.50
N LEU A 161 -3.29 -11.77 -9.18
CA LEU A 161 -3.29 -10.79 -8.10
C LEU A 161 -2.94 -11.46 -6.78
N ALA A 162 -3.57 -12.60 -6.45
CA ALA A 162 -3.25 -13.35 -5.23
C ALA A 162 -1.78 -13.81 -5.20
N LYS A 163 -1.21 -14.22 -6.35
CA LYS A 163 0.22 -14.57 -6.47
C LYS A 163 1.14 -13.38 -6.15
N TYR A 164 0.72 -12.16 -6.47
CA TYR A 164 1.42 -10.93 -6.10
C TYR A 164 0.98 -10.37 -4.74
N GLY A 165 0.22 -11.15 -3.97
CA GLY A 165 -0.30 -10.82 -2.65
C GLY A 165 -1.34 -9.68 -2.67
N TYR A 166 -2.10 -9.60 -3.74
CA TYR A 166 -3.31 -8.79 -3.83
C TYR A 166 -4.51 -9.74 -3.83
N GLY A 167 -5.23 -9.77 -2.71
CA GLY A 167 -6.36 -10.66 -2.53
C GLY A 167 -6.01 -12.00 -1.88
N PRO A 168 -7.02 -12.86 -1.65
CA PRO A 168 -6.87 -14.07 -0.88
C PRO A 168 -6.17 -15.16 -1.69
N SER A 169 -5.18 -15.82 -1.10
CA SER A 169 -4.57 -17.01 -1.68
C SER A 169 -5.52 -18.20 -1.53
N ALA A 170 -6.24 -18.55 -2.60
CA ALA A 170 -7.07 -19.75 -2.76
C ALA A 170 -7.96 -20.13 -1.56
N GLY A 171 -9.23 -19.72 -1.58
CA GLY A 171 -10.28 -20.19 -0.67
C GLY A 171 -10.57 -19.31 0.55
N THR A 172 -9.78 -18.26 0.80
CA THR A 172 -10.10 -17.27 1.85
C THR A 172 -11.17 -16.30 1.35
N LYS A 173 -12.20 -16.05 2.17
CA LYS A 173 -13.23 -15.06 1.87
C LYS A 173 -12.69 -13.64 2.10
N THR A 174 -12.73 -12.79 1.08
CA THR A 174 -12.68 -11.32 1.24
C THR A 174 -14.06 -10.71 1.52
N GLU A 175 -15.05 -11.56 1.82
CA GLU A 175 -16.39 -11.12 2.20
C GLU A 175 -16.30 -10.16 3.39
N GLY A 176 -17.01 -9.04 3.30
CA GLY A 176 -17.02 -8.04 4.36
C GLY A 176 -15.86 -7.05 4.35
N ILE A 177 -14.87 -7.12 3.45
CA ILE A 177 -13.89 -6.03 3.30
C ILE A 177 -14.52 -4.89 2.48
N ASN A 178 -14.64 -3.70 3.07
CA ASN A 178 -15.18 -2.53 2.40
C ASN A 178 -14.18 -1.92 1.43
N GLN A 179 -12.96 -1.68 1.93
CA GLN A 179 -11.87 -1.04 1.18
C GLN A 179 -10.51 -1.53 1.68
N VAL A 180 -9.54 -1.64 0.78
CA VAL A 180 -8.13 -1.77 1.18
C VAL A 180 -7.62 -0.40 1.57
N LEU A 181 -7.07 -0.27 2.78
CA LEU A 181 -6.50 0.96 3.30
C LEU A 181 -5.01 1.05 2.93
N PHE A 182 -4.26 -0.04 3.11
CA PHE A 182 -2.86 -0.16 2.72
C PHE A 182 -2.62 -1.48 1.99
N SER A 183 -2.09 -1.39 0.78
CA SER A 183 -1.69 -2.57 0.01
C SER A 183 -0.47 -3.25 0.63
N GLN A 184 -0.22 -4.51 0.25
CA GLN A 184 0.99 -5.22 0.69
C GLN A 184 2.26 -4.44 0.33
N THR A 185 2.35 -3.90 -0.88
CA THR A 185 3.53 -3.14 -1.32
C THR A 185 3.74 -1.87 -0.51
N GLN A 186 2.67 -1.15 -0.17
CA GLN A 186 2.73 0.02 0.70
C GLN A 186 3.23 -0.34 2.10
N ILE A 187 2.70 -1.42 2.68
CA ILE A 187 3.13 -1.94 3.99
C ILE A 187 4.62 -2.29 3.94
N GLN A 188 5.05 -3.10 2.98
CA GLN A 188 6.44 -3.53 2.86
C GLN A 188 7.43 -2.36 2.68
N ARG A 189 7.06 -1.35 1.88
CA ARG A 189 7.86 -0.12 1.73
C ARG A 189 7.98 0.61 3.07
N ARG A 190 6.88 0.73 3.82
CA ARG A 190 6.90 1.41 5.13
C ARG A 190 7.73 0.65 6.15
N VAL A 191 7.55 -0.68 6.25
CA VAL A 191 8.33 -1.53 7.17
C VAL A 191 9.84 -1.40 6.90
N ARG A 192 10.27 -1.44 5.63
CA ARG A 192 11.67 -1.19 5.25
C ARG A 192 12.17 0.18 5.72
N SER A 193 11.36 1.21 5.54
CA SER A 193 11.72 2.56 6.00
C SER A 193 11.86 2.62 7.52
N LEU A 194 10.96 1.99 8.28
CA LEU A 194 11.04 1.94 9.74
C LEU A 194 12.29 1.18 10.20
N ALA A 195 12.53 0.00 9.64
CA ALA A 195 13.68 -0.84 9.97
C ALA A 195 15.01 -0.12 9.72
N LYS A 196 15.10 0.67 8.63
CA LYS A 196 16.28 1.49 8.33
C LYS A 196 16.50 2.57 9.40
N THR A 197 15.45 3.28 9.80
CA THR A 197 15.54 4.29 10.88
C THR A 197 15.96 3.64 12.20
N ILE A 198 15.31 2.56 12.61
CA ILE A 198 15.63 1.81 13.83
C ILE A 198 17.09 1.33 13.80
N SER A 199 17.55 0.79 12.67
CA SER A 199 18.93 0.30 12.53
C SER A 199 19.97 1.40 12.69
N ASN A 200 19.66 2.62 12.23
CA ASN A 200 20.53 3.77 12.39
C ASN A 200 20.56 4.27 13.85
N ASP A 201 19.39 4.35 14.48
CA ASP A 201 19.26 4.86 15.85
C ASP A 201 19.95 3.97 16.88
N TYR A 202 20.03 2.67 16.60
CA TYR A 202 20.71 1.66 17.42
C TYR A 202 22.03 1.17 16.81
N ALA A 203 22.65 1.94 15.91
CA ALA A 203 23.89 1.53 15.23
C ALA A 203 24.97 1.06 16.21
N GLY A 204 25.54 -0.12 15.95
CA GLY A 204 26.57 -0.74 16.80
C GLY A 204 26.07 -1.33 18.12
N GLN A 205 24.75 -1.35 18.36
CA GLN A 205 24.15 -1.89 19.58
C GLN A 205 23.37 -3.17 19.30
N ARG A 206 23.00 -3.88 20.37
CA ARG A 206 22.05 -5.01 20.31
C ARG A 206 20.66 -4.52 20.69
N LEU A 207 19.64 -5.14 20.09
CA LEU A 207 18.24 -4.75 20.29
C LEU A 207 17.38 -5.98 20.63
N VAL A 208 16.53 -5.86 21.64
CA VAL A 208 15.50 -6.86 21.97
C VAL A 208 14.17 -6.35 21.43
N LEU A 209 13.59 -7.07 20.47
CA LEU A 209 12.25 -6.81 19.96
C LEU A 209 11.24 -7.55 20.81
N VAL A 210 10.24 -6.86 21.35
CA VAL A 210 9.18 -7.47 22.17
C VAL A 210 7.84 -7.21 21.51
N GLY A 211 7.13 -8.25 21.08
CA GLY A 211 5.81 -8.14 20.43
C GLY A 211 4.68 -8.70 21.28
N ILE A 212 3.49 -8.10 21.21
CA ILE A 212 2.28 -8.66 21.84
C ILE A 212 1.53 -9.55 20.85
N LEU A 213 1.32 -10.81 21.23
CA LEU A 213 0.55 -11.76 20.44
C LEU A 213 -0.95 -11.43 20.43
N LYS A 214 -1.67 -11.72 19.34
CA LYS A 214 -1.21 -12.44 18.13
C LYS A 214 -0.98 -11.54 16.91
N GLY A 215 -1.57 -10.35 16.88
CA GLY A 215 -1.65 -9.59 15.63
C GLY A 215 -0.31 -9.00 15.17
N VAL A 216 0.64 -8.79 16.08
CA VAL A 216 1.99 -8.32 15.74
C VAL A 216 2.80 -9.27 14.87
N VAL A 217 2.44 -10.55 14.78
CA VAL A 217 3.32 -11.60 14.20
C VAL A 217 3.79 -11.26 12.78
N CYS A 218 2.89 -10.78 11.91
CA CYS A 218 3.26 -10.41 10.54
C CYS A 218 4.21 -9.20 10.52
N PHE A 219 3.87 -8.15 11.27
CA PHE A 219 4.69 -6.94 11.33
C PHE A 219 6.08 -7.20 11.93
N MET A 220 6.14 -7.94 13.04
CA MET A 220 7.39 -8.35 13.68
C MET A 220 8.29 -9.12 12.70
N ALA A 221 7.72 -10.10 11.99
CA ALA A 221 8.47 -10.94 11.06
C ALA A 221 9.09 -10.15 9.89
N ASP A 222 8.35 -9.20 9.32
CA ASP A 222 8.87 -8.37 8.24
C ASP A 222 9.84 -7.30 8.74
N LEU A 223 9.58 -6.71 9.91
CA LEU A 223 10.45 -5.70 10.51
C LEU A 223 11.83 -6.28 10.84
N MET A 224 11.87 -7.44 11.51
CA MET A 224 13.13 -8.06 11.92
C MET A 224 14.02 -8.47 10.74
N GLN A 225 13.43 -8.88 9.59
CA GLN A 225 14.19 -9.23 8.39
C GLN A 225 14.89 -8.03 7.73
N HIS A 226 14.43 -6.82 8.01
CA HIS A 226 14.99 -5.59 7.46
C HIS A 226 15.87 -4.82 8.44
N ILE A 227 15.96 -5.23 9.70
CA ILE A 227 16.87 -4.63 10.68
C ILE A 227 18.29 -5.16 10.45
N SER A 228 19.27 -4.25 10.34
CA SER A 228 20.67 -4.57 10.06
C SER A 228 21.54 -4.69 11.32
N LEU A 229 20.93 -5.04 12.45
CA LEU A 229 21.57 -5.15 13.77
C LEU A 229 21.35 -6.56 14.35
N PRO A 230 22.18 -7.01 15.30
CA PRO A 230 21.87 -8.22 16.06
C PRO A 230 20.60 -8.01 16.89
N VAL A 231 19.58 -8.82 16.63
CA VAL A 231 18.29 -8.77 17.33
C VAL A 231 17.99 -10.06 18.09
N ASN A 232 17.41 -9.90 19.28
CA ASN A 232 16.70 -10.96 19.99
C ASN A 232 15.19 -10.68 19.85
N VAL A 233 14.36 -11.72 19.76
CA VAL A 233 12.91 -11.58 19.57
C VAL A 233 12.19 -12.30 20.70
N GLU A 234 11.33 -11.56 21.39
CA GLU A 234 10.49 -12.03 22.49
C GLU A 234 9.02 -11.74 22.20
N PHE A 235 8.15 -12.57 22.76
CA PHE A 235 6.70 -12.41 22.62
C PHE A 235 6.02 -12.46 23.97
N MET A 236 5.14 -11.49 24.22
CA MET A 236 4.21 -11.50 25.33
C MET A 236 2.81 -11.87 24.85
N ALA A 237 2.00 -12.42 25.74
CA ALA A 237 0.57 -12.59 25.50
C ALA A 237 -0.23 -12.01 26.66
N ILE A 238 -1.37 -11.42 26.35
CA ILE A 238 -2.27 -10.79 27.31
C ILE A 238 -3.69 -11.34 27.16
N SER A 239 -4.46 -11.26 28.25
CA SER A 239 -5.89 -11.50 28.27
C SER A 239 -6.60 -10.29 28.90
N TYR A 240 -7.76 -9.95 28.37
CA TYR A 240 -8.63 -8.93 28.94
C TYR A 240 -9.67 -9.59 29.85
N TYR A 241 -9.82 -9.10 31.08
CA TYR A 241 -10.92 -9.45 31.97
C TYR A 241 -11.86 -8.25 32.05
N SER A 242 -13.13 -8.46 31.73
CA SER A 242 -14.19 -7.48 31.90
C SER A 242 -15.00 -7.84 33.13
N ASN A 243 -14.88 -7.08 34.21
CA ASN A 243 -15.90 -6.99 35.25
C ASN A 243 -16.67 -5.68 35.08
N GLU A 244 -17.90 -5.58 35.60
CA GLU A 244 -18.90 -4.52 35.35
C GLU A 244 -18.41 -3.07 35.54
N SER A 245 -17.21 -2.84 36.08
CA SER A 245 -16.65 -1.50 36.37
C SER A 245 -15.25 -1.25 35.79
N GLU A 246 -14.47 -2.27 35.42
CA GLU A 246 -13.09 -2.12 34.90
C GLU A 246 -12.71 -3.24 33.93
N THR A 247 -12.02 -2.86 32.84
CA THR A 247 -11.35 -3.79 31.94
C THR A 247 -9.89 -3.94 32.39
N ALA A 248 -9.56 -5.05 33.04
CA ALA A 248 -8.21 -5.33 33.52
C ALA A 248 -7.42 -6.14 32.49
N VAL A 249 -6.19 -5.71 32.19
CA VAL A 249 -5.24 -6.44 31.34
C VAL A 249 -4.39 -7.36 32.23
N LYS A 250 -4.26 -8.63 31.85
CA LYS A 250 -3.41 -9.60 32.53
C LYS A 250 -2.41 -10.21 31.55
N ILE A 251 -1.14 -10.27 31.92
CA ILE A 251 -0.11 -11.00 31.17
C ILE A 251 -0.31 -12.51 31.38
N THR A 252 -0.48 -13.24 30.28
CA THR A 252 -0.65 -14.71 30.26
C THR A 252 0.61 -15.42 29.80
N LYS A 253 1.45 -14.75 29.01
CA LYS A 253 2.83 -15.16 28.73
C LYS A 253 3.72 -13.93 28.85
N ASP A 254 4.78 -14.06 29.64
CA ASP A 254 5.83 -13.06 29.77
C ASP A 254 7.04 -13.41 28.88
N ILE A 255 8.01 -12.49 28.81
CA ILE A 255 9.30 -12.70 28.13
C ILE A 255 10.15 -13.76 28.85
N ASP A 256 10.93 -14.52 28.09
CA ASP A 256 11.70 -15.65 28.62
C ASP A 256 13.14 -15.23 29.05
N ILE A 257 13.61 -14.07 28.57
CA ILE A 257 14.95 -13.53 28.86
C ILE A 257 14.91 -12.29 29.75
N SER A 258 15.99 -12.07 30.52
CA SER A 258 16.19 -10.80 31.24
C SER A 258 16.50 -9.67 30.27
N ILE A 259 15.77 -8.56 30.36
CA ILE A 259 15.98 -7.34 29.57
C ILE A 259 16.73 -6.23 30.33
N SER A 260 17.19 -6.50 31.55
CA SER A 260 17.90 -5.53 32.37
C SER A 260 19.17 -5.02 31.66
N GLY A 261 19.32 -3.71 31.57
CA GLY A 261 20.42 -3.06 30.87
C GLY A 261 20.43 -3.26 29.34
N GLN A 262 19.37 -3.83 28.75
CA GLN A 262 19.27 -4.01 27.30
C GLN A 262 18.45 -2.92 26.63
N ASN A 263 18.68 -2.67 25.34
CA ASN A 263 17.80 -1.83 24.54
C ASN A 263 16.59 -2.65 24.10
N VAL A 264 15.41 -2.19 24.47
CA VAL A 264 14.14 -2.86 24.17
C VAL A 264 13.32 -1.98 23.21
N LEU A 265 12.87 -2.58 22.11
CA LEU A 265 11.88 -2.00 21.22
C LEU A 265 10.61 -2.83 21.29
N MET A 266 9.57 -2.25 21.88
CA MET A 266 8.24 -2.83 21.86
C MET A 266 7.65 -2.64 20.47
N VAL A 267 7.18 -3.72 19.85
CA VAL A 267 6.58 -3.73 18.52
C VAL A 267 5.10 -4.04 18.67
N GLU A 268 4.24 -3.17 18.15
CA GLU A 268 2.79 -3.30 18.26
C GLU A 268 2.13 -3.24 16.87
N ASP A 269 1.08 -4.03 16.67
CA ASP A 269 0.30 -3.99 15.43
C ASP A 269 -0.58 -2.73 15.34
N ILE A 270 -1.30 -2.40 16.40
CA ILE A 270 -2.18 -1.24 16.45
C ILE A 270 -2.27 -0.65 17.85
N VAL A 271 -2.12 0.67 17.91
CA VAL A 271 -2.34 1.42 19.15
C VAL A 271 -3.63 2.21 19.05
N ASP A 272 -4.60 1.82 19.88
CA ASP A 272 -5.95 2.38 19.92
C ASP A 272 -6.10 3.38 21.09
N THR A 273 -6.65 2.95 22.22
CA THR A 273 -6.77 3.82 23.41
C THR A 273 -5.43 4.11 24.09
N GLY A 274 -4.41 3.29 23.85
CA GLY A 274 -3.11 3.35 24.50
C GLY A 274 -3.03 2.69 25.89
N MET A 275 -4.15 2.17 26.43
CA MET A 275 -4.19 1.58 27.77
C MET A 275 -3.36 0.31 27.88
N THR A 276 -3.54 -0.64 26.95
CA THR A 276 -2.77 -1.89 26.91
C THR A 276 -1.28 -1.62 26.79
N LEU A 277 -0.90 -0.75 25.84
CA LEU A 277 0.48 -0.36 25.62
C LEU A 277 1.09 0.25 26.90
N ASN A 278 0.40 1.19 27.55
CA ASN A 278 0.87 1.81 28.78
C ASN A 278 1.09 0.78 29.91
N TYR A 279 0.16 -0.16 30.08
CA TYR A 279 0.29 -1.23 31.08
C TYR A 279 1.53 -2.09 30.82
N ILE A 280 1.77 -2.49 29.58
CA ILE A 280 2.91 -3.34 29.21
C ILE A 280 4.24 -2.58 29.29
N LEU A 281 4.27 -1.30 28.93
CA LEU A 281 5.45 -0.48 29.11
C LEU A 281 5.84 -0.33 30.57
N ASN A 282 4.87 -0.12 31.47
CA ASN A 282 5.14 -0.07 32.91
C ASN A 282 5.69 -1.41 33.43
N HIS A 283 5.14 -2.52 32.94
CA HIS A 283 5.65 -3.86 33.26
C HIS A 283 7.10 -4.03 32.81
N LEU A 284 7.41 -3.76 31.54
CA LEU A 284 8.76 -3.89 30.97
C LEU A 284 9.77 -2.92 31.61
N ALA A 285 9.35 -1.69 31.91
CA ALA A 285 10.19 -0.70 32.57
C ALA A 285 10.67 -1.16 33.95
N ALA A 286 9.86 -1.93 34.68
CA ALA A 286 10.23 -2.47 36.00
C ALA A 286 11.41 -3.46 35.93
N HIS A 287 11.72 -4.01 34.75
CA HIS A 287 12.90 -4.86 34.54
C HIS A 287 14.18 -4.05 34.26
N ASN A 288 14.14 -2.72 34.32
CA ASN A 288 15.26 -1.80 34.17
C ASN A 288 16.05 -1.95 32.84
N PRO A 289 15.39 -1.89 31.67
CA PRO A 289 16.10 -1.84 30.39
C PRO A 289 16.94 -0.55 30.27
N SER A 290 18.00 -0.60 29.44
CA SER A 290 18.82 0.59 29.11
C SER A 290 18.01 1.62 28.32
N SER A 291 17.14 1.14 27.42
CA SER A 291 16.16 1.98 26.73
C SER A 291 14.89 1.18 26.50
N LEU A 292 13.73 1.84 26.55
CA LEU A 292 12.45 1.26 26.18
C LEU A 292 11.75 2.22 25.20
N ARG A 293 11.60 1.79 23.95
CA ARG A 293 10.95 2.56 22.87
C ARG A 293 9.81 1.75 22.23
N VAL A 294 8.93 2.42 21.50
CA VAL A 294 7.76 1.82 20.85
C VAL A 294 7.79 2.00 19.34
N CYS A 295 7.60 0.91 18.61
CA CYS A 295 7.32 0.87 17.19
C CYS A 295 5.92 0.30 16.94
N ALA A 296 4.98 1.16 16.56
CA ALA A 296 3.62 0.76 16.23
C ALA A 296 3.42 0.73 14.70
N LEU A 297 2.81 -0.32 14.16
CA LEU A 297 2.43 -0.32 12.75
C LEU A 297 1.29 0.67 12.50
N LEU A 298 0.22 0.63 13.29
CA LEU A 298 -0.94 1.52 13.15
C LEU A 298 -1.16 2.36 14.41
N ASP A 299 -1.48 3.65 14.22
CA ASP A 299 -1.84 4.58 15.29
C ASP A 299 -3.23 5.19 15.05
N LYS A 300 -4.18 4.89 15.94
CA LYS A 300 -5.54 5.47 15.96
C LYS A 300 -5.59 6.67 16.90
N LYS A 301 -4.96 7.77 16.51
CA LYS A 301 -4.90 8.99 17.35
C LYS A 301 -6.27 9.50 17.81
N ALA A 302 -7.30 9.34 16.98
CA ALA A 302 -8.66 9.77 17.31
C ALA A 302 -9.26 9.08 18.55
N ARG A 303 -8.77 7.90 18.93
CA ARG A 303 -9.26 7.13 20.09
C ARG A 303 -8.34 7.16 21.30
N ARG A 304 -7.27 7.97 21.24
CA ARG A 304 -6.23 8.04 22.27
C ARG A 304 -6.82 8.51 23.61
N LEU A 305 -6.73 7.67 24.63
CA LEU A 305 -7.08 8.01 26.02
C LEU A 305 -5.84 8.20 26.88
N VAL A 306 -4.81 7.40 26.64
CA VAL A 306 -3.52 7.48 27.33
C VAL A 306 -2.44 7.82 26.32
N ASN A 307 -1.80 8.97 26.50
CA ASN A 307 -0.73 9.40 25.62
C ASN A 307 0.56 8.63 25.95
N VAL A 308 0.88 7.65 25.12
CA VAL A 308 2.13 6.89 25.18
C VAL A 308 3.00 7.35 24.01
N PRO A 309 4.27 7.72 24.24
CA PRO A 309 5.16 8.09 23.15
C PRO A 309 5.35 6.91 22.19
N LEU A 310 5.11 7.16 20.90
CA LEU A 310 5.42 6.24 19.83
C LEU A 310 6.66 6.78 19.10
N ASP A 311 7.80 6.11 19.27
CA ASP A 311 9.06 6.51 18.65
C ASP A 311 9.06 6.27 17.14
N TYR A 312 8.39 5.19 16.71
CA TYR A 312 8.25 4.82 15.32
C TYR A 312 6.80 4.45 15.02
N THR A 313 6.19 5.10 14.03
CA THR A 313 4.81 4.85 13.62
C THR A 313 4.76 4.48 12.15
N GLY A 314 4.17 3.35 11.80
CA GLY A 314 3.97 2.94 10.41
C GLY A 314 2.98 3.86 9.71
N PHE A 315 1.73 3.83 10.14
CA PHE A 315 0.64 4.58 9.54
C PHE A 315 -0.27 5.16 10.62
N GLU A 316 -0.71 6.39 10.43
CA GLU A 316 -1.84 6.94 11.15
C GLU A 316 -3.12 6.49 10.43
N VAL A 317 -4.12 6.01 11.18
CA VAL A 317 -5.36 5.46 10.62
C VAL A 317 -6.60 6.11 11.23
N PRO A 318 -7.70 6.22 10.47
CA PRO A 318 -8.97 6.73 10.99
C PRO A 318 -9.55 5.79 12.06
N ASP A 319 -10.61 6.25 12.72
CA ASP A 319 -11.39 5.42 13.64
C ASP A 319 -12.30 4.45 12.89
N GLU A 320 -11.67 3.48 12.23
CA GLU A 320 -12.32 2.44 11.44
C GLU A 320 -11.87 1.06 11.91
N PHE A 321 -12.73 0.05 11.79
CA PHE A 321 -12.33 -1.31 12.14
C PHE A 321 -11.48 -1.90 11.01
N VAL A 322 -10.21 -2.23 11.31
CA VAL A 322 -9.22 -2.69 10.34
C VAL A 322 -8.82 -4.15 10.59
N VAL A 323 -8.59 -4.89 9.51
CA VAL A 323 -8.19 -6.30 9.53
C VAL A 323 -7.10 -6.57 8.48
N GLY A 324 -6.44 -7.72 8.59
CA GLY A 324 -5.37 -8.13 7.69
C GLY A 324 -3.99 -7.76 8.20
N TYR A 325 -2.98 -8.36 7.58
CA TYR A 325 -1.57 -8.23 7.97
C TYR A 325 -1.35 -8.53 9.46
N GLY A 326 -1.93 -9.64 9.93
CA GLY A 326 -1.90 -10.06 11.33
C GLY A 326 -3.10 -9.62 12.16
N LEU A 327 -3.76 -8.51 11.81
CA LEU A 327 -4.98 -8.02 12.49
C LEU A 327 -6.19 -8.92 12.16
N ASP A 328 -7.10 -9.10 13.12
CA ASP A 328 -8.24 -10.01 12.98
C ASP A 328 -9.60 -9.41 13.29
N TYR A 329 -10.63 -10.12 12.82
CA TYR A 329 -11.99 -10.03 13.35
C TYR A 329 -12.48 -11.43 13.67
N ARG A 330 -12.83 -11.67 14.94
CA ARG A 330 -13.30 -12.99 15.43
C ARG A 330 -12.37 -14.15 15.05
N GLY A 331 -11.05 -13.92 15.02
CA GLY A 331 -10.03 -14.91 14.67
C GLY A 331 -9.74 -15.05 13.18
N GLU A 332 -10.51 -14.41 12.30
CA GLU A 332 -10.36 -14.47 10.84
C GLU A 332 -9.55 -13.28 10.28
N TYR A 333 -9.23 -13.33 8.99
CA TYR A 333 -8.59 -12.25 8.19
C TYR A 333 -7.11 -11.96 8.45
N ARG A 334 -6.47 -12.54 9.47
CA ARG A 334 -5.04 -12.31 9.78
C ARG A 334 -4.11 -12.56 8.59
N ASN A 335 -4.45 -13.54 7.75
CA ASN A 335 -3.66 -13.97 6.61
C ASN A 335 -3.80 -13.07 5.37
N LEU A 336 -4.66 -12.05 5.41
CA LEU A 336 -4.75 -11.10 4.30
C LEU A 336 -3.42 -10.33 4.20
N PRO A 337 -2.83 -10.21 3.01
CA PRO A 337 -1.52 -9.58 2.80
C PRO A 337 -1.57 -8.03 2.86
N PHE A 338 -2.76 -7.46 2.98
CA PHE A 338 -3.02 -6.03 3.02
C PHE A 338 -3.82 -5.68 4.28
N ILE A 339 -3.90 -4.40 4.61
CA ILE A 339 -4.76 -3.89 5.68
C ILE A 339 -6.01 -3.28 5.04
N GLY A 340 -7.17 -3.80 5.42
CA GLY A 340 -8.47 -3.36 4.92
C GLY A 340 -9.42 -2.94 6.02
N ILE A 341 -10.43 -2.15 5.67
CA ILE A 341 -11.52 -1.76 6.56
C ILE A 341 -12.65 -2.78 6.40
N LEU A 342 -13.13 -3.31 7.53
CA LEU A 342 -14.25 -4.24 7.57
C LEU A 342 -15.59 -3.48 7.48
N ARG A 343 -16.50 -3.94 6.63
CA ARG A 343 -17.91 -3.50 6.60
C ARG A 343 -18.57 -3.86 7.92
N THR A 344 -19.21 -2.89 8.54
CA THR A 344 -19.95 -3.08 9.79
C THR A 344 -21.18 -3.98 9.56
N GLU A 345 -21.59 -4.75 10.58
CA GLU A 345 -22.72 -5.68 10.49
C GLU A 345 -24.03 -4.99 10.05
N SER A 346 -24.21 -3.69 10.34
CA SER A 346 -25.34 -2.88 9.90
C SER A 346 -25.44 -2.66 8.39
N GLU A 347 -24.33 -2.77 7.65
CA GLU A 347 -24.29 -2.69 6.19
C GLU A 347 -24.47 -4.07 5.53
N GLN A 348 -24.06 -5.15 6.22
CA GLN A 348 -24.20 -6.51 5.71
C GLN A 348 -25.68 -6.95 5.66
N ILE A 349 -26.50 -6.53 6.64
CA ILE A 349 -27.94 -6.86 6.71
C ILE A 349 -28.76 -6.18 5.60
N LYS A 350 -28.28 -5.06 5.02
CA LYS A 350 -28.99 -4.36 3.93
C LYS A 350 -28.77 -4.97 2.55
N THR A 351 -27.85 -5.94 2.44
CA THR A 351 -27.43 -6.52 1.15
C THR A 351 -27.72 -8.02 1.04
N ALA A 352 -28.33 -8.61 2.08
CA ALA A 352 -28.87 -9.97 2.10
C ALA A 352 -30.40 -9.89 2.07
#